data_AF-A0A9X8ECH2-F1
#
_entry.id   AF-A0A9X8ECH2-F1
#
_cell.length_a   1.000
_cell.length_b   1.000
_cell.length_c   1.000
_cell.angle_alpha   90.00
_cell.angle_beta   90.00
_cell.angle_gamma   90.00
#
_symmetry.space_group_name_H-M   'P 1'
#
loop_
_entity.id
_entity.type
_entity.pdbx_description
1 polymer ?
#
loop_
_entity_poly.entity_id
_entity_poly.type
_entity_poly.pdbx_seq_one_letter_code
_entity_poly.pdbx_strand_id
1 'polypeptide(L)'
;MTDLWWPHLNVSGAQSYFIDAVNTRVQLISASTASSQVVVDLFAPALAIQKDYSNTFTLLRAQSTYAISLLYTRRTDLETIIPILRSPMASPESLLTQYCWLDFNKTWETAHTDSRCRD
;
A
#
# COMPACT_ATOMS: atom_id res chain seq x y z
N MET A 1 -0.23 -17.96 0.73
CA MET A 1 -1.37 -17.47 -0.07
C MET A 1 -0.96 -17.50 -1.54
N THR A 2 -0.79 -18.70 -2.09
CA THR A 2 -0.37 -18.93 -3.50
C THR A 2 -0.64 -20.37 -3.94
N ASP A 3 -0.55 -21.31 -3.00
CA ASP A 3 -0.96 -22.71 -3.12
C ASP A 3 -2.48 -22.92 -3.26
N LEU A 4 -3.30 -22.07 -2.64
CA LEU A 4 -4.76 -22.24 -2.62
C LEU A 4 -5.45 -22.03 -3.98
N TRP A 5 -4.89 -21.16 -4.84
CA TRP A 5 -5.53 -20.78 -6.11
C TRP A 5 -4.82 -21.34 -7.33
N TRP A 6 -3.49 -21.60 -7.25
CA TRP A 6 -2.69 -22.15 -8.35
C TRP A 6 -1.88 -23.37 -7.90
N PRO A 7 -2.48 -24.58 -7.95
CA PRO A 7 -1.90 -25.81 -7.40
C PRO A 7 -0.56 -26.23 -8.01
N HIS A 8 -0.26 -25.76 -9.22
CA HIS A 8 0.96 -26.07 -9.96
C HIS A 8 1.92 -24.89 -10.07
N LEU A 9 1.62 -23.77 -9.39
CA LEU A 9 2.57 -22.68 -9.35
C LEU A 9 3.79 -23.15 -8.56
N ASN A 10 4.93 -23.21 -9.24
CA ASN A 10 6.18 -23.49 -8.57
C ASN A 10 6.46 -22.36 -7.57
N VAL A 11 6.24 -22.65 -6.29
CA VAL A 11 6.43 -21.71 -5.18
C VAL A 11 7.89 -21.28 -5.08
N SER A 12 8.82 -22.12 -5.57
CA SER A 12 10.23 -21.73 -5.69
C SER A 12 10.42 -20.76 -6.85
N GLY A 13 10.81 -19.53 -6.54
CA GLY A 13 11.23 -18.53 -7.53
C GLY A 13 10.13 -17.77 -8.25
N ALA A 14 9.19 -18.48 -8.89
CA ALA A 14 8.18 -17.86 -9.76
C ALA A 14 7.25 -16.91 -8.99
N GLN A 15 6.85 -17.30 -7.77
CA GLN A 15 6.09 -16.43 -6.88
C GLN A 15 6.84 -15.14 -6.57
N SER A 16 8.12 -15.24 -6.22
CA SER A 16 8.93 -14.07 -5.87
C SER A 16 9.20 -13.17 -7.07
N TYR A 17 9.40 -13.74 -8.26
CA TYR A 17 9.50 -12.98 -9.50
C TYR A 17 8.22 -12.18 -9.76
N PHE A 18 7.06 -12.85 -9.64
CA PHE A 18 5.78 -12.19 -9.84
C PHE A 18 5.58 -11.01 -8.86
N ILE A 19 5.91 -11.22 -7.58
CA ILE A 19 5.82 -10.15 -6.57
C ILE A 19 6.75 -8.97 -6.93
N ASP A 20 8.00 -9.24 -7.32
CA ASP A 20 8.95 -8.18 -7.71
C ASP A 20 8.51 -7.42 -8.99
N ALA A 21 7.94 -8.14 -9.96
CA ALA A 21 7.42 -7.56 -11.19
C ALA A 21 6.24 -6.60 -10.91
N VAL A 22 5.31 -7.02 -10.06
CA VAL A 22 4.18 -6.18 -9.63
C VAL A 22 4.67 -4.99 -8.82
N ASN A 23 5.56 -5.20 -7.84
CA ASN A 23 6.12 -4.11 -7.03
C ASN A 23 6.84 -3.06 -7.88
N THR A 24 7.55 -3.50 -8.92
CA THR A 24 8.23 -2.62 -9.87
C THR A 24 7.21 -1.82 -10.70
N ARG A 25 6.13 -2.45 -11.19
CA ARG A 25 5.07 -1.72 -11.93
C ARG A 25 4.35 -0.71 -11.04
N VAL A 26 4.01 -1.09 -9.82
CA VAL A 26 3.28 -0.23 -8.88
C VAL A 26 4.06 1.06 -8.59
N GLN A 27 5.39 1.00 -8.53
CA GLN A 27 6.24 2.18 -8.39
C GLN A 27 6.25 3.10 -9.62
N LEU A 28 5.99 2.55 -10.81
CA LEU A 28 6.01 3.28 -12.08
C LEU A 28 4.64 3.88 -12.45
N ILE A 29 3.56 3.40 -11.86
CA ILE A 29 2.20 3.92 -12.12
C ILE A 29 2.06 5.27 -11.40
N SER A 30 2.18 6.35 -12.15
CA SER A 30 1.83 7.70 -11.69
C SER A 30 0.33 7.81 -11.42
N ALA A 31 -0.05 8.60 -10.40
CA ALA A 31 -1.45 8.77 -9.96
C ALA A 31 -2.43 9.26 -11.06
N SER A 32 -1.93 9.81 -12.17
CA SER A 32 -2.72 10.28 -13.31
C SER A 32 -3.36 9.16 -14.16
N THR A 33 -2.92 7.91 -14.02
CA THR A 33 -3.44 6.76 -14.80
C THR A 33 -4.42 5.87 -14.03
N ALA A 34 -4.80 6.25 -12.80
CA ALA A 34 -5.56 5.40 -11.88
C ALA A 34 -6.98 5.01 -12.33
N SER A 35 -7.51 5.61 -13.41
CA SER A 35 -8.82 5.30 -13.99
C SER A 35 -8.77 4.29 -15.14
N SER A 36 -7.59 3.86 -15.58
CA SER A 36 -7.44 2.92 -16.70
C SER A 36 -7.00 1.55 -16.20
N GLN A 37 -7.59 0.47 -16.72
CA GLN A 37 -7.10 -0.89 -16.47
C GLN A 37 -5.59 -0.95 -16.73
N VAL A 38 -4.80 -1.28 -15.71
CA VAL A 38 -3.35 -1.38 -15.83
C VAL A 38 -3.01 -2.77 -16.36
N VAL A 39 -2.60 -2.84 -17.62
CA VAL A 39 -2.08 -4.08 -18.22
C VAL A 39 -0.62 -4.27 -17.83
N VAL A 40 -0.32 -5.37 -17.15
CA VAL A 40 1.05 -5.76 -16.79
C VAL A 40 1.53 -6.81 -17.77
N ASP A 41 2.31 -6.40 -18.77
CA ASP A 41 3.06 -7.32 -19.63
C ASP A 41 4.34 -7.78 -18.91
N LEU A 42 4.36 -9.04 -18.50
CA LEU A 42 5.46 -9.71 -17.80
C LEU A 42 6.69 -9.96 -18.68
N PHE A 43 6.53 -9.91 -20.01
CA PHE A 43 7.60 -10.10 -20.99
C PHE A 43 8.13 -8.77 -21.54
N ALA A 44 7.51 -7.65 -21.17
CA ALA A 44 7.99 -6.34 -21.56
C ALA A 44 9.43 -6.12 -21.03
N PRO A 45 10.35 -5.59 -21.84
CA PRO A 45 11.72 -5.29 -21.41
C PRO A 45 11.81 -4.40 -20.16
N ALA A 46 10.79 -3.55 -19.94
CA ALA A 46 10.68 -2.70 -18.76
C ALA A 46 10.51 -3.48 -17.43
N LEU A 47 10.18 -4.77 -17.49
CA LEU A 47 10.12 -5.69 -16.35
C LEU A 47 11.20 -6.76 -16.36
N ALA A 48 12.25 -6.60 -17.17
CA ALA A 48 13.42 -7.47 -17.06
C ALA A 48 14.12 -7.22 -15.72
N ILE A 49 13.93 -8.14 -14.75
CA ILE A 49 14.56 -8.09 -13.44
C ILE A 49 15.76 -9.05 -13.44
N GLN A 50 16.97 -8.49 -13.38
CA GLN A 50 18.19 -9.28 -13.23
C GLN A 50 18.35 -9.70 -11.76
N LYS A 51 17.81 -10.88 -11.42
CA LYS A 51 17.90 -11.49 -10.09
C LYS A 51 17.79 -13.01 -10.19
N ASP A 52 18.51 -13.72 -9.34
CA ASP A 52 18.42 -15.17 -9.24
C ASP A 52 17.14 -15.57 -8.48
N TYR A 53 16.24 -16.26 -9.17
CA TYR A 53 15.00 -16.79 -8.61
C TYR A 53 15.04 -18.31 -8.41
N SER A 54 16.17 -18.99 -8.64
CA SER A 54 16.26 -20.44 -8.47
C SER A 54 16.26 -20.90 -7.00
N ASN A 55 16.50 -19.98 -6.06
CA ASN A 55 16.53 -20.29 -4.63
C ASN A 55 15.11 -20.38 -4.04
N THR A 56 14.94 -21.28 -3.07
CA THR A 56 13.71 -21.41 -2.27
C THR A 56 13.41 -20.17 -1.43
N PHE A 57 14.44 -19.38 -1.14
CA PHE A 57 14.34 -18.10 -0.45
C PHE A 57 14.91 -16.98 -1.33
N THR A 58 14.09 -15.98 -1.62
CA THR A 58 14.45 -14.84 -2.46
C THR A 58 13.93 -13.55 -1.83
N LEU A 59 14.84 -12.59 -1.58
CA LEU A 59 14.50 -11.33 -0.93
C LEU A 59 13.64 -10.44 -1.83
N LEU A 60 12.41 -10.16 -1.44
CA LEU A 60 11.48 -9.34 -2.22
C LEU A 60 11.92 -7.87 -2.26
N ARG A 61 11.76 -7.22 -3.42
CA ARG A 61 12.04 -5.81 -3.62
C ARG A 61 10.74 -5.02 -3.48
N ALA A 62 10.64 -4.23 -2.42
CA ALA A 62 9.57 -3.26 -2.20
C ALA A 62 10.18 -1.93 -1.76
N GLN A 63 9.70 -0.82 -2.32
CA GLN A 63 10.10 0.51 -1.86
C GLN A 63 9.32 0.84 -0.58
N SER A 64 10.01 0.92 0.55
CA SER A 64 9.41 1.27 1.85
C SER A 64 8.74 2.65 1.83
N THR A 65 9.28 3.57 1.02
CA THR A 65 8.77 4.93 0.88
C THR A 65 7.56 5.05 -0.03
N TYR A 66 7.20 4.01 -0.81
CA TYR A 66 6.09 4.09 -1.77
C TYR A 66 4.74 4.36 -1.12
N ALA A 67 4.44 3.69 0.01
CA ALA A 67 3.20 3.94 0.74
C ALA A 67 3.12 5.39 1.25
N ILE A 68 4.24 5.91 1.75
CA ILE A 68 4.35 7.28 2.25
C ILE A 68 4.27 8.30 1.10
N SER A 69 4.95 8.04 -0.03
CA SER A 69 4.90 8.92 -1.19
C SER A 69 3.49 8.96 -1.77
N LEU A 70 2.75 7.85 -1.79
CA LEU A 70 1.33 7.87 -2.12
C LEU A 70 0.54 8.78 -1.17
N LEU A 71 0.73 8.68 0.15
CA LEU A 71 0.00 9.53 1.11
C LEU A 71 0.28 11.02 0.89
N TYR A 72 1.52 11.41 0.61
CA TYR A 72 1.88 12.82 0.40
C TYR A 72 1.57 13.34 -1.02
N THR A 73 1.62 12.48 -2.03
CA THR A 73 1.44 12.88 -3.45
C THR A 73 -0.01 12.72 -3.91
N ARG A 74 -0.75 11.77 -3.33
CA ARG A 74 -2.17 11.53 -3.64
C ARG A 74 -3.01 12.48 -2.77
N ARG A 75 -3.35 13.64 -3.36
CA ARG A 75 -4.30 14.65 -2.88
C ARG A 75 -4.70 14.52 -1.40
N THR A 76 -4.15 15.40 -0.56
CA THR A 76 -4.66 15.74 0.78
C THR A 76 -5.97 16.52 0.69
N ASP A 77 -6.91 16.06 -0.11
CA ASP A 77 -8.21 16.71 -0.24
C ASP A 77 -9.04 16.36 0.99
N LEU A 78 -9.17 17.33 1.88
CA LEU A 78 -9.89 17.19 3.13
C LEU A 78 -11.35 16.78 2.90
N GLU A 79 -11.96 17.23 1.80
CA GLU A 79 -13.34 16.86 1.46
C GLU A 79 -13.48 15.36 1.19
N THR A 80 -12.43 14.71 0.70
CA THR A 80 -12.41 13.26 0.44
C THR A 80 -11.95 12.46 1.67
N ILE A 81 -10.97 12.98 2.42
CA ILE A 81 -10.36 12.26 3.56
C ILE A 81 -11.27 12.25 4.78
N ILE A 82 -11.94 13.36 5.09
CA ILE A 82 -12.79 13.48 6.29
C ILE A 82 -13.94 12.46 6.28
N PRO A 83 -14.69 12.24 5.19
CA PRO A 83 -15.72 11.20 5.15
C PRO A 83 -15.17 9.78 5.35
N ILE A 84 -13.98 9.49 4.82
CA ILE A 84 -13.33 8.18 4.96
C ILE A 84 -12.91 7.94 6.42
N LEU A 85 -12.33 8.95 7.07
CA LEU A 85 -11.96 8.88 8.49
C LEU A 85 -13.18 8.80 9.41
N ARG A 86 -14.33 9.37 9.00
CA ARG A 86 -15.60 9.29 9.73
C ARG A 86 -16.36 7.97 9.48
N SER A 87 -16.01 7.23 8.43
CA SER A 87 -16.58 5.90 8.20
C SER A 87 -16.14 4.96 9.32
N PRO A 88 -17.02 4.09 9.85
CA PRO A 88 -16.64 3.13 10.88
C PRO A 88 -15.51 2.24 10.35
N MET A 89 -14.30 2.48 10.86
CA MET A 89 -13.16 1.62 10.62
C MET A 89 -13.39 0.31 11.38
N ALA A 90 -12.89 -0.81 10.85
CA ALA A 90 -13.08 -2.13 11.46
C ALA A 90 -12.58 -2.18 12.93
N SER A 91 -11.59 -1.36 13.28
CA SER A 91 -11.17 -1.07 14.64
C SER A 91 -10.36 0.22 14.70
N PRO A 92 -10.41 1.00 15.80
CA PRO A 92 -9.55 2.18 15.99
C PRO A 92 -8.05 1.81 16.05
N GLU A 93 -7.73 0.55 16.35
CA GLU A 93 -6.37 -0.02 16.28
C GLU A 93 -5.81 -0.05 14.84
N SER A 94 -6.67 0.03 13.82
CA SER A 94 -6.26 0.05 12.42
C SER A 94 -5.66 1.41 12.00
N LEU A 95 -5.77 2.45 12.83
CA LEU A 95 -5.11 3.73 12.63
C LEU A 95 -3.69 3.67 13.18
N LEU A 96 -2.71 3.59 12.27
CA LEU A 96 -1.27 3.64 12.60
C LEU A 96 -0.89 4.92 13.38
N THR A 97 -1.67 5.99 13.20
CA THR A 97 -1.52 7.25 13.93
C THR A 97 -2.86 7.61 14.55
N GLN A 98 -2.96 7.52 15.87
CA GLN A 98 -4.13 8.07 16.58
C GLN A 98 -4.02 9.61 16.49
N TYR A 99 -4.97 10.31 15.89
CA TYR A 99 -4.99 11.77 15.98
C TYR A 99 -5.68 12.19 17.28
N CYS A 100 -5.36 13.37 17.79
CA CYS A 100 -6.06 13.90 18.97
C CYS A 100 -7.44 14.44 18.59
N TRP A 101 -7.46 15.17 17.49
CA TRP A 101 -8.61 15.90 16.98
C TRP A 101 -8.79 15.54 15.51
N LEU A 102 -10.05 15.32 15.09
CA LEU A 102 -10.40 15.11 13.68
C LEU A 102 -10.53 16.43 12.89
N ASP A 103 -10.58 17.55 13.60
CA ASP A 103 -10.77 18.88 13.04
C ASP A 103 -9.90 19.92 13.75
N PHE A 104 -9.59 21.01 13.05
CA PHE A 104 -8.79 22.11 13.60
C PHE A 104 -9.48 22.87 14.72
N ASN A 105 -10.82 22.83 14.80
CA ASN A 105 -11.58 23.48 15.85
C ASN A 105 -11.66 22.62 17.14
N LYS A 106 -10.96 21.48 17.18
CA LYS A 106 -10.92 20.57 18.32
C LYS A 106 -12.34 20.16 18.80
N THR A 107 -13.27 19.96 17.87
CA THR A 107 -14.67 19.64 18.21
C THR A 107 -14.93 18.15 18.34
N TRP A 108 -14.18 17.31 17.61
CA TRP A 108 -14.30 15.86 17.68
C TRP A 108 -12.99 15.22 18.14
N GLU A 109 -12.99 14.75 19.38
CA GLU A 109 -11.86 14.05 20.00
C GLU A 109 -11.83 12.57 19.59
N THR A 110 -10.64 12.05 19.28
CA THR A 110 -10.42 10.65 18.87
C THR A 110 -9.41 9.88 19.70
N ALA A 111 -8.84 10.50 20.74
CA ALA A 111 -7.89 9.79 21.58
C ALA A 111 -8.59 8.83 22.55
N HIS A 112 -7.95 7.70 22.81
CA HIS A 112 -8.41 6.71 23.78
C HIS A 112 -8.16 7.11 25.25
N THR A 113 -7.35 8.15 25.49
CA THR A 113 -6.99 8.63 26.82
C THR A 113 -6.75 10.13 26.82
N ASP A 114 -7.27 10.84 27.83
CA ASP A 114 -7.13 12.29 28.02
C ASP A 114 -5.65 12.76 28.06
N SER A 115 -4.73 11.92 28.53
CA SER A 115 -3.30 12.25 28.64
C SER A 115 -2.62 12.48 27.29
N ARG A 116 -3.20 11.96 26.20
CA ARG A 116 -2.63 12.02 24.86
C ARG A 116 -2.93 13.35 24.17
N CYS A 117 -3.98 14.04 24.60
CA CYS A 117 -4.48 15.25 23.97
C CYS A 117 -4.58 16.34 25.02
N ARG A 118 -3.43 16.96 25.28
CA ARG A 118 -3.38 18.25 25.97
C ARG A 118 -3.50 19.37 24.97
N ASP A 119 -4.10 20.46 25.43
CA ASP A 119 -4.28 21.68 24.63
C ASP A 119 -2.99 22.30 24.12
#